data_AF-A0A9X1HKQ0-F1
#
_entry.id   AF-A0A9X1HKQ0-F1
#
_cell.length_a   1.000
_cell.length_b   1.000
_cell.length_c   1.000
_cell.angle_alpha   90.00
_cell.angle_beta   90.00
_cell.angle_gamma   90.00
#
_symmetry.space_group_name_H-M   'P 1'
#
loop_
_entity.id
_entity.type
_entity.pdbx_description
1 polymer ?
#
loop_
_entity_poly.entity_id
_entity_poly.type
_entity_poly.pdbx_seq_one_letter_code
_entity_poly.pdbx_strand_id
1 'polypeptide(L)' 'MDSKLTAIMKEIHQKCVEHGEQNGTISYMKGANIAGFIKVADAMLAQGHV' A
#
# COMPACT_ATOMS: atom_id res chain seq x y z
N MET A 1 13.51 -14.81 -10.90
CA MET A 1 13.72 -13.79 -9.86
C MET A 1 13.01 -12.49 -10.25
N ASP A 2 13.19 -12.03 -11.50
CA ASP A 2 12.45 -10.89 -12.08
C ASP A 2 10.94 -10.91 -11.90
N SER A 3 10.29 -12.02 -12.24
CA SER A 3 8.82 -12.10 -12.19
C SER A 3 8.23 -11.80 -10.81
N LYS A 4 8.94 -12.17 -9.73
CA LYS A 4 8.51 -11.89 -8.35
C LYS A 4 8.73 -10.42 -7.99
N LEU A 5 9.84 -9.82 -8.40
CA LEU A 5 10.10 -8.40 -8.19
C LEU A 5 9.09 -7.54 -8.96
N THR A 6 8.81 -7.87 -10.22
CA THR A 6 7.79 -7.18 -11.03
C THR A 6 6.41 -7.30 -10.40
N ALA A 7 6.03 -8.47 -9.87
CA ALA A 7 4.75 -8.65 -9.19
C ALA A 7 4.64 -7.77 -7.93
N ILE A 8 5.69 -7.75 -7.09
CA ILE A 8 5.74 -6.91 -5.88
C ILE A 8 5.61 -5.42 -6.24
N MET A 9 6.33 -4.96 -7.26
CA MET A 9 6.28 -3.56 -7.68
C MET A 9 4.91 -3.17 -8.25
N LYS A 10 4.24 -4.07 -8.98
CA LYS A 10 2.86 -3.86 -9.45
C LYS A 10 1.89 -3.74 -8.28
N GLU A 11 2.05 -4.58 -7.27
CA GLU A 11 1.22 -4.55 -6.07
C GLU A 11 1.40 -3.25 -5.28
N ILE A 12 2.65 -2.78 -5.12
CA ILE A 12 2.96 -1.49 -4.49
C ILE A 12 2.32 -0.33 -5.27
N HIS A 13 2.43 -0.34 -6.61
CA HIS A 13 1.81 0.66 -7.47
C HIS A 13 0.30 0.68 -7.29
N GLN A 14 -0.37 -0.48 -7.34
CA GLN A 14 -1.81 -0.59 -7.20
C GLN A 14 -2.29 0.01 -5.86
N LYS A 15 -1.61 -0.29 -4.75
CA LYS A 15 -1.95 0.30 -3.44
C LYS A 15 -1.76 1.81 -3.39
N CYS A 16 -0.72 2.34 -4.05
CA CYS A 16 -0.51 3.78 -4.13
C CYS A 16 -1.59 4.49 -4.95
N VAL A 17 -2.09 3.85 -6.02
CA VAL A 17 -3.19 4.36 -6.83
C VAL A 17 -4.49 4.35 -6.02
N GLU A 18 -4.84 3.21 -5.43
CA GLU A 18 -6.07 3.02 -4.65
C GLU A 18 -6.22 4.03 -3.50
N HIS A 19 -5.12 4.31 -2.78
CA HIS A 19 -5.16 5.19 -1.60
C HIS A 19 -4.63 6.61 -1.86
N GLY A 20 -3.99 6.85 -3.00
CA GLY A 20 -3.34 8.12 -3.32
C GLY A 20 -4.03 8.93 -4.42
N GLU A 21 -5.03 8.37 -5.09
CA GLU A 21 -5.78 9.07 -6.13
C GLU A 21 -6.69 10.16 -5.54
N GLN A 22 -6.48 11.39 -5.99
CA GLN A 22 -7.38 12.51 -5.74
C GLN A 22 -7.58 13.30 -7.03
N ASN A 23 -8.84 13.46 -7.44
CA ASN A 23 -9.24 14.26 -8.60
C ASN A 23 -8.47 13.92 -9.89
N GLY A 24 -8.23 12.62 -10.15
CA GLY A 24 -7.51 12.14 -11.33
C GLY A 24 -5.99 12.28 -11.28
N THR A 25 -5.42 12.73 -10.16
CA THR A 25 -3.97 12.74 -9.92
C THR A 25 -3.61 11.78 -8.79
N ILE A 26 -2.62 10.93 -9.01
CA ILE A 26 -2.16 9.96 -8.01
C ILE A 26 -0.98 10.53 -7.24
N SER A 27 -1.13 10.67 -5.93
CA SER A 27 -0.04 11.02 -5.01
C SER A 27 0.56 9.76 -4.40
N TYR A 28 1.69 9.30 -4.94
CA TYR A 28 2.39 8.11 -4.43
C TYR A 28 2.86 8.27 -2.98
N MET A 29 3.28 9.46 -2.56
CA MET A 29 3.66 9.67 -1.15
C MET A 29 2.47 9.46 -0.22
N LYS A 30 1.30 10.03 -0.54
CA LYS A 30 0.10 9.85 0.28
C LYS A 30 -0.37 8.40 0.24
N GLY A 31 -0.46 7.82 -0.96
CA GLY A 31 -0.90 6.44 -1.17
C GLY A 31 -0.01 5.43 -0.46
N ALA A 32 1.32 5.57 -0.55
CA ALA A 32 2.27 4.69 0.15
C ALA A 32 2.15 4.79 1.67
N ASN A 33 2.00 6.00 2.22
CA ASN A 33 1.85 6.21 3.66
C ASN A 33 0.54 5.62 4.18
N ILE A 34 -0.58 5.83 3.48
CA ILE A 34 -1.90 5.28 3.86
C ILE A 34 -1.88 3.75 3.74
N ALA A 35 -1.38 3.22 2.62
CA ALA A 35 -1.29 1.77 2.40
C ALA A 35 -0.39 1.08 3.44
N GLY A 36 0.75 1.70 3.78
CA GLY A 36 1.66 1.23 4.81
C GLY A 36 1.01 1.26 6.20
N PHE A 37 0.29 2.34 6.52
CA PHE A 37 -0.43 2.47 7.78
C PHE A 37 -1.54 1.43 7.91
N ILE A 38 -2.38 1.23 6.89
CA ILE A 38 -3.44 0.21 6.90
C ILE A 38 -2.84 -1.17 7.11
N LYS A 39 -1.76 -1.52 6.39
CA LYS A 39 -1.12 -2.83 6.54
C LYS A 39 -0.59 -3.07 7.96
N VAL A 40 -0.01 -2.05 8.59
CA VAL A 40 0.48 -2.15 9.97
C VAL A 40 -0.69 -2.15 10.96
N ALA A 41 -1.73 -1.36 10.73
CA ALA A 41 -2.92 -1.31 11.56
C ALA A 41 -3.69 -2.64 11.51
N ASP A 42 -3.89 -3.23 10.34
CA ASP A 42 -4.48 -4.55 10.15
C ASP A 42 -3.63 -5.62 10.86
N ALA A 43 -2.30 -5.54 10.75
CA ALA A 43 -1.42 -6.46 11.46
C ALA A 43 -1.49 -6.25 12.98
N MET A 44 -1.61 -5.01 13.47
CA MET A 44 -1.79 -4.70 14.89
C MET A 44 -3.14 -5.20 15.43
N LEU A 45 -4.22 -5.06 14.64
CA LEU A 45 -5.55 -5.58 14.97
C LEU A 45 -5.59 -7.11 14.94
N ALA A 46 -4.98 -7.73 13.93
CA ALA A 46 -4.97 -9.19 13.75
C ALA A 46 -4.01 -9.90 14.71
N GLN A 47 -2.85 -9.30 15.00
CA GLN A 47 -1.90 -9.81 15.98
C GLN A 47 -2.38 -9.54 17.41
N GLY A 48 -3.44 -8.74 17.59
CA GLY A 48 -4.15 -8.49 18.85
C GLY A 48 -3.20 -8.46 20.05
N HIS A 49 -2.55 -7.33 20.31
CA HIS A 49 -1.78 -7.21 21.54
C HIS A 49 -2.54 -6.43 22.62
N VAL A 50 -2.77 -7.17 23.72
CA VAL A 50 -3.27 -6.92 25.09
C VAL A 50 -4.78 -6.74 25.30
#